data_AF-A0A9E1VNQ4-F1
#
_entry.id   AF-A0A9E1VNQ4-F1
#
_cell.length_a   1.000
_cell.length_b   1.000
_cell.length_c   1.000
_cell.angle_alpha   90.00
_cell.angle_beta   90.00
_cell.angle_gamma   90.00
#
_symmetry.space_group_name_H-M   'P 1'
#
loop_
_entity.id
_entity.type
_entity.pdbx_description
1 polymer ?
#
loop_
_entity_poly.entity_id
_entity_poly.type
_entity_poly.pdbx_seq_one_letter_code
_entity_poly.pdbx_strand_id
1 'polypeptide(L)'
;AKAKSADTDLLVGVGYVVDQNNFGEIYKLAKIVSEMGVDNMRIGAIFTPEGFEYHRAHHSTVVEQIQRIKEDFQSDTFTIFDAFNDRIDDLIHKSPDYDNCGYMHFDTYIGGDLKVYSCCNNAYSAHGEMGSINNQSFKEFWNSDEKKLAYNSLKASDCERCMFNAKNKFINYLLTEDPVHVNFV
;
A
#
# COMPACT_ATOMS: atom_id res chain seq x y z
N ALA A 1 8.61 1.29 27.98
CA ALA A 1 9.28 0.78 26.77
C ALA A 1 10.68 0.30 27.14
N LYS A 2 11.08 -0.93 26.78
CA LYS A 2 12.50 -1.30 26.81
C LYS A 2 13.21 -0.44 25.77
N ALA A 3 14.19 0.35 26.21
CA ALA A 3 15.00 1.14 25.30
C ALA A 3 15.70 0.22 24.31
N LYS A 4 15.65 0.60 23.03
CA LYS A 4 16.47 0.04 21.95
C LYS A 4 17.92 -0.03 22.43
N SER A 5 18.64 -1.10 22.08
CA SER A 5 20.09 -1.15 22.33
C SER A 5 20.73 0.10 21.70
N ALA A 6 21.46 0.88 22.47
CA ALA A 6 22.03 2.17 22.03
C ALA A 6 23.04 2.02 20.88
N ASP A 7 23.49 0.79 20.58
CA ASP A 7 24.56 0.49 19.64
C ASP A 7 24.07 -0.05 18.28
N THR A 8 22.79 0.10 17.93
CA THR A 8 22.28 -0.37 16.62
C THR A 8 21.33 0.61 15.93
N ASP A 9 21.62 0.88 14.66
CA ASP A 9 20.77 1.65 13.75
C ASP A 9 19.63 0.80 13.14
N LEU A 10 19.47 -0.47 13.55
CA LEU A 10 18.44 -1.36 13.02
C LEU A 10 17.04 -0.84 13.36
N LEU A 11 16.23 -0.51 12.35
CA LEU A 11 14.82 -0.17 12.52
C LEU A 11 13.94 -1.41 12.43
N VAL A 12 13.00 -1.59 13.36
CA VAL A 12 12.04 -2.68 13.41
C VAL A 12 10.63 -2.11 13.36
N GLY A 13 9.82 -2.57 12.41
CA GLY A 13 8.40 -2.22 12.28
C GLY A 13 7.50 -3.44 12.42
N VAL A 14 6.29 -3.25 12.94
CA VAL A 14 5.26 -4.29 13.06
C VAL A 14 4.07 -3.97 12.17
N GLY A 15 3.70 -4.89 11.28
CA GLY A 15 2.48 -4.79 10.48
C GLY A 15 1.31 -5.53 11.13
N TYR A 16 0.14 -4.89 11.18
CA TYR A 16 -1.11 -5.49 11.63
C TYR A 16 -2.20 -5.34 10.57
N VAL A 17 -2.67 -6.47 10.04
CA VAL A 17 -3.74 -6.50 9.04
C VAL A 17 -5.03 -6.89 9.75
N VAL A 18 -5.96 -5.95 9.80
CA VAL A 18 -7.23 -6.10 10.52
C VAL A 18 -8.21 -6.95 9.70
N ASP A 19 -8.75 -7.99 10.33
CA ASP A 19 -9.85 -8.81 9.83
C ASP A 19 -10.98 -8.90 10.88
N GLN A 20 -12.06 -9.63 10.59
CA GLN A 20 -13.19 -9.79 11.51
C GLN A 20 -12.87 -10.64 12.75
N ASN A 21 -11.76 -11.37 12.76
CA ASN A 21 -11.38 -12.27 13.85
C ASN A 21 -10.43 -11.60 14.84
N ASN A 22 -9.67 -10.60 14.38
CA ASN A 22 -8.59 -9.98 15.14
C ASN A 22 -8.85 -8.52 15.52
N PHE A 23 -9.86 -7.84 14.97
CA PHE A 23 -10.09 -6.40 15.20
C PHE A 23 -10.12 -5.97 16.68
N GLY A 24 -10.52 -6.85 17.59
CA GLY A 24 -10.53 -6.60 19.05
C GLY A 24 -9.17 -6.68 19.74
N GLU A 25 -8.10 -7.07 19.04
CA GLU A 25 -6.76 -7.29 19.62
C GLU A 25 -5.77 -6.14 19.36
N ILE A 26 -6.18 -5.10 18.61
CA ILE A 26 -5.31 -3.98 18.21
C ILE A 26 -4.63 -3.35 19.43
N TYR A 27 -5.41 -2.99 20.46
CA TYR A 27 -4.87 -2.36 21.66
C TYR A 27 -3.86 -3.26 22.39
N LYS A 28 -4.18 -4.55 22.52
CA LYS A 28 -3.32 -5.53 23.19
C LYS A 28 -1.98 -5.65 22.46
N LEU A 29 -1.99 -5.74 21.13
CA LEU A 29 -0.76 -5.80 20.35
C LEU A 29 0.03 -4.49 20.45
N ALA A 30 -0.62 -3.34 20.31
CA ALA A 30 0.04 -2.03 20.40
C ALA A 30 0.80 -1.87 21.73
N LYS A 31 0.18 -2.27 22.84
CA LYS A 31 0.84 -2.29 24.15
C LYS A 31 2.10 -3.16 24.12
N ILE A 32 1.99 -4.42 23.68
CA ILE A 32 3.12 -5.36 23.61
C ILE A 32 4.27 -4.78 22.79
N VAL A 33 4.00 -4.27 21.59
CA VAL A 33 5.07 -3.81 20.69
C VAL A 33 5.69 -2.50 21.17
N SER A 34 4.92 -1.59 21.77
CA SER A 34 5.45 -0.37 22.41
C SER A 34 6.40 -0.68 23.56
N GLU A 35 6.17 -1.79 24.27
CA GLU A 35 7.03 -2.25 25.37
C GLU A 35 8.30 -2.95 24.86
N MET A 36 8.25 -3.57 23.67
CA MET A 36 9.37 -4.29 23.04
C MET A 36 10.46 -3.39 22.44
N GLY A 37 10.17 -2.10 22.24
CA GLY A 37 11.12 -1.15 21.67
C GLY A 37 11.23 -1.21 20.14
N VAL A 38 10.14 -1.57 19.45
CA VAL A 38 10.05 -1.41 17.99
C VAL A 38 9.87 0.07 17.63
N ASP A 39 10.25 0.45 16.42
CA ASP A 39 10.24 1.85 15.96
C ASP A 39 8.87 2.27 15.43
N ASN A 40 8.12 1.33 14.86
CA ASN A 40 6.79 1.64 14.33
C ASN A 40 5.83 0.46 14.32
N MET A 41 4.54 0.78 14.27
CA MET A 41 3.46 -0.15 14.01
C MET A 41 2.58 0.41 12.89
N ARG A 42 2.30 -0.39 11.86
CA ARG A 42 1.38 -0.05 10.77
C ARG A 42 0.12 -0.90 10.88
N ILE A 43 -1.03 -0.25 10.84
CA ILE A 43 -2.34 -0.92 10.88
C ILE A 43 -3.00 -0.73 9.52
N GLY A 44 -3.42 -1.82 8.88
CA GLY A 44 -4.14 -1.81 7.61
C GLY A 44 -5.38 -2.70 7.63
N ALA A 45 -6.23 -2.59 6.62
CA ALA A 45 -7.38 -3.49 6.44
C ALA A 45 -7.02 -4.67 5.53
N ILE A 46 -7.60 -5.85 5.78
CA ILE A 46 -7.58 -6.95 4.82
C ILE A 46 -8.41 -6.57 3.58
N PHE A 47 -8.02 -7.08 2.41
CA PHE A 47 -8.78 -6.90 1.18
C PHE A 47 -9.60 -8.16 0.94
N THR A 48 -10.92 -8.02 0.93
CA THR A 48 -11.85 -9.12 0.60
C THR A 48 -12.74 -8.74 -0.60
N PRO A 49 -13.37 -9.73 -1.26
CA PRO A 49 -14.33 -9.49 -2.33
C PRO A 49 -15.54 -8.65 -1.89
N GLU A 50 -15.97 -8.76 -0.63
CA GLU A 50 -17.09 -8.00 -0.06
C GLU A 50 -16.77 -6.50 0.10
N GLY A 51 -15.50 -6.11 -0.03
CA GLY A 51 -15.08 -4.72 0.04
C GLY A 51 -15.32 -4.13 1.44
N PHE A 52 -15.87 -2.90 1.49
CA PHE A 52 -16.19 -2.25 2.76
C PHE A 52 -17.20 -3.03 3.61
N GLU A 53 -18.08 -3.83 2.99
CA GLU A 53 -19.10 -4.56 3.75
C GLU A 53 -18.51 -5.55 4.75
N TYR A 54 -17.36 -6.13 4.43
CA TYR A 54 -16.62 -6.98 5.36
C TYR A 54 -16.27 -6.24 6.65
N HIS A 55 -16.01 -4.94 6.57
CA HIS A 55 -15.56 -4.09 7.68
C HIS A 55 -16.69 -3.36 8.40
N ARG A 56 -17.90 -3.29 7.83
CA ARG A 56 -18.98 -2.42 8.32
C ARG A 56 -19.27 -2.62 9.80
N ALA A 57 -19.29 -3.86 10.28
CA ALA A 57 -19.65 -4.20 11.65
C ALA A 57 -18.58 -3.79 12.69
N HIS A 58 -17.30 -3.75 12.30
CA HIS A 58 -16.18 -3.45 13.20
C HIS A 58 -15.44 -2.15 12.89
N HIS A 59 -15.83 -1.42 11.85
CA HIS A 59 -15.15 -0.22 11.40
C HIS A 59 -14.99 0.83 12.51
N SER A 60 -16.08 1.20 13.20
CA SER A 60 -16.02 2.18 14.30
C SER A 60 -15.12 1.72 15.43
N THR A 61 -15.22 0.45 15.82
CA THR A 61 -14.39 -0.16 16.87
C THR A 61 -12.90 -0.12 16.52
N VAL A 62 -12.55 -0.31 15.24
CA VAL A 62 -11.15 -0.22 14.78
C VAL A 62 -10.66 1.22 14.81
N VAL A 63 -11.45 2.17 14.30
CA VAL A 63 -11.10 3.61 14.30
C VAL A 63 -10.88 4.11 15.73
N GLU A 64 -11.80 3.76 16.65
CA GLU A 64 -11.67 4.12 18.07
C GLU A 64 -10.42 3.51 18.71
N GLN A 65 -10.12 2.24 18.41
CA GLN A 65 -8.90 1.61 18.92
C GLN A 65 -7.64 2.26 18.37
N ILE A 66 -7.59 2.58 17.07
CA ILE A 66 -6.44 3.26 16.44
C ILE A 66 -6.20 4.62 17.10
N GLN A 67 -7.26 5.39 17.35
CA GLN A 67 -7.15 6.67 18.04
C GLN A 67 -6.58 6.48 19.45
N ARG A 68 -7.13 5.53 20.20
CA ARG A 68 -6.71 5.24 21.57
C ARG A 68 -5.25 4.80 21.66
N ILE A 69 -4.79 3.91 20.78
CA ILE A 69 -3.38 3.47 20.82
C ILE A 69 -2.40 4.58 20.43
N LYS A 70 -2.81 5.53 19.58
CA LYS A 70 -2.00 6.71 19.25
C LYS A 70 -1.84 7.59 20.48
N GLU A 71 -2.93 7.83 21.21
CA GLU A 71 -2.90 8.60 22.46
C GLU A 71 -2.07 7.92 23.56
N ASP A 72 -2.25 6.60 23.73
CA ASP A 72 -1.64 5.86 24.85
C ASP A 72 -0.18 5.46 24.61
N PHE A 73 0.24 5.23 23.35
CA PHE A 73 1.54 4.62 23.04
C PHE A 73 2.43 5.40 22.08
N GLN A 74 1.90 6.29 21.22
CA GLN A 74 2.75 7.03 20.28
C GLN A 74 3.72 7.94 21.03
N SER A 75 4.97 7.99 20.57
CA SER A 75 6.03 8.80 21.17
C SER A 75 7.08 9.18 20.14
N ASP A 76 8.06 9.99 20.55
CA ASP A 76 9.20 10.37 19.71
C ASP A 76 10.01 9.16 19.21
N THR A 77 9.91 8.01 19.88
CA THR A 77 10.63 6.78 19.54
C THR A 77 9.74 5.66 18.99
N PHE A 78 8.42 5.87 18.90
CA PHE A 78 7.48 4.87 18.41
C PHE A 78 6.34 5.52 17.64
N THR A 79 6.25 5.24 16.34
CA THR A 79 5.24 5.82 15.45
C THR A 79 4.15 4.82 15.08
N ILE A 80 2.89 5.23 15.14
CA ILE A 80 1.74 4.42 14.69
C ILE A 80 1.23 4.97 13.35
N PHE A 81 1.37 4.17 12.30
CA PHE A 81 0.84 4.46 10.97
C PHE A 81 -0.56 3.87 10.82
N ASP A 82 -1.55 4.76 10.75
CA ASP A 82 -2.91 4.39 10.35
C ASP A 82 -2.99 4.33 8.83
N ALA A 83 -2.92 3.12 8.29
CA ALA A 83 -3.25 2.84 6.90
C ALA A 83 -4.62 2.15 6.79
N PHE A 84 -5.37 2.01 7.89
CA PHE A 84 -6.65 1.31 7.87
C PHE A 84 -7.67 2.12 7.09
N ASN A 85 -7.79 3.41 7.38
CA ASN A 85 -8.71 4.31 6.67
C ASN A 85 -8.38 4.42 5.18
N ASP A 86 -7.10 4.56 4.81
CA ASP A 86 -6.67 4.53 3.42
C ASP A 86 -7.13 3.24 2.70
N ARG A 87 -7.04 2.09 3.39
CA ARG A 87 -7.50 0.81 2.83
C ARG A 87 -9.01 0.71 2.75
N ILE A 88 -9.74 1.29 3.69
CA ILE A 88 -11.19 1.39 3.63
C ILE A 88 -11.62 2.23 2.41
N ASP A 89 -10.96 3.36 2.17
CA ASP A 89 -11.23 4.18 0.99
C ASP A 89 -10.96 3.41 -0.31
N ASP A 90 -9.84 2.66 -0.38
CA ASP A 90 -9.54 1.78 -1.52
C ASP A 90 -10.62 0.71 -1.74
N LEU A 91 -11.18 0.14 -0.65
CA LEU A 91 -12.25 -0.86 -0.67
C LEU A 91 -13.59 -0.30 -1.16
N ILE A 92 -13.83 1.00 -0.93
CA ILE A 92 -15.04 1.72 -1.37
C ILE A 92 -14.93 2.09 -2.86
N HIS A 93 -13.80 2.67 -3.26
CA HIS A 93 -13.64 3.24 -4.61
C HIS A 93 -13.47 2.18 -5.71
N LYS A 94 -13.07 0.94 -5.37
CA LYS A 94 -12.90 -0.18 -6.31
C LYS A 94 -12.08 0.23 -7.54
N SER A 95 -12.65 0.16 -8.74
CA SER A 95 -11.97 0.41 -10.02
C SER A 95 -11.66 1.90 -10.25
N PRO A 96 -10.49 2.21 -10.82
CA PRO A 96 -10.20 3.54 -11.34
C PRO A 96 -11.22 4.05 -12.36
N ASP A 97 -11.46 5.36 -12.35
CA ASP A 97 -12.29 6.11 -13.30
C ASP A 97 -11.47 6.77 -14.42
N TYR A 98 -10.23 6.30 -14.64
CA TYR A 98 -9.28 6.79 -15.63
C TYR A 98 -8.47 5.64 -16.24
N ASP A 99 -7.93 5.84 -17.44
CA ASP A 99 -7.12 4.82 -18.13
C ASP A 99 -5.63 4.90 -17.74
N ASN A 100 -5.08 6.09 -17.46
CA ASN A 100 -3.65 6.24 -17.23
C ASN A 100 -3.23 5.86 -15.80
N CYS A 101 -2.40 4.81 -15.68
CA CYS A 101 -1.78 4.39 -14.42
C CYS A 101 -0.36 4.97 -14.33
N GLY A 102 -0.19 6.20 -13.83
CA GLY A 102 1.15 6.78 -13.66
C GLY A 102 2.01 6.04 -12.62
N TYR A 103 1.38 5.45 -11.60
CA TYR A 103 2.04 4.78 -10.48
C TYR A 103 2.95 3.62 -10.91
N MET A 104 2.60 2.89 -11.97
CA MET A 104 3.39 1.75 -12.45
C MET A 104 4.80 2.15 -12.91
N HIS A 105 5.04 3.44 -13.19
CA HIS A 105 6.35 3.96 -13.54
C HIS A 105 7.24 4.24 -12.31
N PHE A 106 6.66 4.33 -11.11
CA PHE A 106 7.35 4.64 -9.87
C PHE A 106 7.59 3.40 -9.00
N ASP A 107 6.70 2.41 -9.06
CA ASP A 107 6.77 1.20 -8.25
C ASP A 107 6.62 -0.04 -9.12
N THR A 108 7.77 -0.61 -9.47
CA THR A 108 7.85 -1.84 -10.26
C THR A 108 7.83 -3.06 -9.36
N TYR A 109 6.93 -4.00 -9.65
CA TYR A 109 6.84 -5.24 -8.90
C TYR A 109 7.52 -6.38 -9.66
N ILE A 110 8.52 -7.02 -9.05
CA ILE A 110 9.20 -8.20 -9.62
C ILE A 110 8.81 -9.42 -8.78
N GLY A 111 8.14 -10.38 -9.40
CA GLY A 111 7.72 -11.61 -8.74
C GLY A 111 8.89 -12.58 -8.51
N GLY A 112 8.68 -13.53 -7.60
CA GLY A 112 9.63 -14.63 -7.36
C GLY A 112 9.76 -15.61 -8.54
N ASP A 113 8.88 -15.49 -9.53
CA ASP A 113 8.88 -16.19 -10.82
C ASP A 113 9.68 -15.46 -11.91
N LEU A 114 10.41 -14.40 -11.55
CA LEU A 114 11.20 -13.57 -12.45
C LEU A 114 10.36 -12.85 -13.53
N LYS A 115 9.06 -12.69 -13.28
CA LYS A 115 8.18 -11.83 -14.08
C LYS A 115 8.10 -10.44 -13.48
N VAL A 116 7.93 -9.45 -14.34
CA VAL A 116 7.70 -8.06 -13.95
C VAL A 116 6.21 -7.77 -14.08
N TYR A 117 5.65 -7.07 -13.10
CA TYR A 117 4.23 -6.77 -13.00
C TYR A 117 3.99 -5.26 -12.84
N SER A 118 2.79 -4.82 -13.21
CA SER A 118 2.34 -3.43 -13.13
C SER A 118 2.38 -2.85 -11.71
N CYS A 119 2.04 -3.67 -10.72
CA CYS A 119 1.98 -3.33 -9.31
C CYS A 119 1.76 -4.61 -8.47
N CYS A 120 1.82 -4.49 -7.14
CA CYS A 120 1.57 -5.61 -6.24
C CYS A 120 0.14 -6.17 -6.30
N ASN A 121 -0.88 -5.36 -6.63
CA ASN A 121 -2.27 -5.80 -6.68
C ASN A 121 -2.54 -6.80 -7.83
N ASN A 122 -1.86 -6.60 -8.96
CA ASN A 122 -2.03 -7.44 -10.16
C ASN A 122 -0.87 -8.42 -10.34
N ALA A 123 0.01 -8.55 -9.35
CA ALA A 123 1.11 -9.51 -9.40
C ALA A 123 0.57 -10.93 -9.57
N TYR A 124 1.29 -11.75 -10.34
CA TYR A 124 0.92 -13.13 -10.68
C TYR A 124 -0.41 -13.28 -11.44
N SER A 125 -0.89 -12.20 -12.07
CA SER A 125 -2.05 -12.23 -12.98
C SER A 125 -1.62 -11.92 -14.41
N ALA A 126 -2.36 -12.46 -15.38
CA ALA A 126 -2.13 -12.14 -16.80
C ALA A 126 -2.37 -10.65 -17.11
N HIS A 127 -3.29 -10.00 -16.39
CA HIS A 127 -3.59 -8.58 -16.56
C HIS A 127 -2.43 -7.68 -16.09
N GLY A 128 -1.74 -8.06 -15.01
CA GLY A 128 -0.63 -7.28 -14.47
C GLY A 128 0.73 -7.60 -15.08
N GLU A 129 0.88 -8.68 -15.83
CA GLU A 129 2.18 -9.11 -16.37
C GLU A 129 2.71 -8.15 -17.43
N MET A 130 3.94 -7.69 -17.25
CA MET A 130 4.64 -6.74 -18.12
C MET A 130 5.77 -7.36 -18.94
N GLY A 131 6.14 -8.60 -18.61
CA GLY A 131 7.20 -9.38 -19.25
C GLY A 131 8.06 -10.11 -18.22
N SER A 132 9.24 -10.59 -18.65
CA SER A 132 10.10 -11.43 -17.81
C SER A 132 11.59 -11.09 -17.89
N ILE A 133 12.28 -11.20 -16.76
CA ILE A 133 13.74 -11.09 -16.63
C ILE A 133 14.43 -12.46 -16.47
N ASN A 134 13.73 -13.56 -16.76
CA ASN A 134 14.29 -14.91 -16.59
C ASN A 134 15.55 -15.16 -17.45
N ASN A 135 15.63 -14.54 -18.63
CA ASN A 135 16.72 -14.73 -19.60
C ASN A 135 17.40 -13.41 -20.03
N GLN A 136 17.19 -12.32 -19.29
CA GLN A 136 17.74 -11.00 -19.61
C GLN A 136 17.95 -10.19 -18.32
N SER A 137 18.84 -9.19 -18.37
CA SER A 137 18.98 -8.28 -17.24
C SER A 137 17.73 -7.40 -17.10
N PHE A 138 17.45 -6.93 -15.88
CA PHE A 138 16.38 -5.95 -15.66
C PHE A 138 16.56 -4.69 -16.51
N LYS A 139 17.81 -4.23 -16.72
CA LYS A 139 18.09 -3.06 -17.56
C LYS A 139 17.71 -3.26 -19.02
N GLU A 140 17.98 -4.44 -19.59
CA GLU A 140 17.59 -4.77 -20.96
C GLU A 140 16.07 -4.81 -21.09
N PHE A 141 15.40 -5.52 -20.20
CA PHE A 141 13.93 -5.54 -20.15
C PHE A 141 13.34 -4.13 -19.98
N TRP A 142 13.89 -3.31 -19.07
CA TRP A 142 13.35 -1.99 -18.78
C TRP A 142 13.43 -1.01 -19.96
N ASN A 143 14.36 -1.23 -20.88
CA ASN A 143 14.50 -0.42 -22.09
C ASN A 143 13.90 -1.08 -23.34
N SER A 144 13.35 -2.30 -23.20
CA SER A 144 12.83 -3.09 -24.32
C SER A 144 11.52 -2.52 -24.86
N ASP A 145 11.22 -2.84 -26.12
CA ASP A 145 9.93 -2.50 -26.72
C ASP A 145 8.80 -3.36 -26.16
N GLU A 146 9.10 -4.60 -25.70
CA GLU A 146 8.15 -5.46 -24.97
C GLU A 146 7.56 -4.72 -23.77
N LYS A 147 8.41 -4.14 -22.90
CA LYS A 147 7.95 -3.40 -21.73
C LYS A 147 7.16 -2.15 -22.13
N LYS A 148 7.63 -1.38 -23.13
CA LYS A 148 6.91 -0.18 -23.60
C LYS A 148 5.52 -0.53 -24.10
N LEU A 149 5.38 -1.60 -24.89
CA LEU A 149 4.10 -2.07 -25.39
C LEU A 149 3.19 -2.51 -24.26
N ALA A 150 3.68 -3.31 -23.31
CA ALA A 150 2.89 -3.76 -22.17
C ALA A 150 2.38 -2.58 -21.33
N TYR A 151 3.25 -1.62 -20.99
CA TYR A 151 2.87 -0.43 -20.23
C TYR A 151 1.85 0.44 -20.97
N ASN A 152 2.03 0.64 -22.29
CA ASN A 152 1.10 1.44 -23.10
C ASN A 152 -0.25 0.74 -23.31
N SER A 153 -0.30 -0.59 -23.20
CA SER A 153 -1.53 -1.38 -23.34
C SER A 153 -2.36 -1.45 -22.06
N LEU A 154 -1.74 -1.28 -20.89
CA LEU A 154 -2.46 -1.36 -19.61
C LEU A 154 -3.36 -0.14 -19.44
N LYS A 155 -4.62 -0.41 -19.09
CA LYS A 155 -5.58 0.60 -18.66
C LYS A 155 -5.90 0.41 -17.20
N ALA A 156 -5.75 1.48 -16.42
CA ALA A 156 -6.10 1.45 -15.00
C ALA A 156 -7.59 1.15 -14.78
N SER A 157 -8.45 1.58 -15.70
CA SER A 157 -9.90 1.32 -15.69
C SER A 157 -10.26 -0.17 -15.84
N ASP A 158 -9.36 -0.99 -16.39
CA ASP A 158 -9.55 -2.45 -16.46
C ASP A 158 -9.19 -3.15 -15.13
N CYS A 159 -8.58 -2.44 -14.17
CA CYS A 159 -8.29 -2.99 -12.86
C CYS A 159 -9.58 -3.06 -12.02
N GLU A 160 -9.83 -4.21 -11.37
CA GLU A 160 -10.95 -4.37 -10.43
C GLU A 160 -10.83 -3.42 -9.21
N ARG A 161 -9.59 -3.18 -8.75
CA ARG A 161 -9.31 -2.28 -7.64
C ARG A 161 -7.93 -1.64 -7.72
N CYS A 162 -7.81 -0.40 -7.24
CA CYS A 162 -6.52 0.28 -7.11
C CYS A 162 -6.26 0.74 -5.67
N MET A 163 -5.21 0.20 -5.02
CA MET A 163 -4.71 0.66 -3.70
C MET A 163 -3.92 1.99 -3.77
N PHE A 164 -3.78 2.52 -4.98
CA PHE A 164 -2.98 3.69 -5.30
C PHE A 164 -3.83 4.75 -6.01
N ASN A 165 -5.15 4.68 -5.84
CA ASN A 165 -6.09 5.48 -6.62
C ASN A 165 -5.85 6.98 -6.40
N ALA A 166 -5.73 7.40 -5.15
CA ALA A 166 -5.41 8.79 -4.80
C ALA A 166 -4.07 9.26 -5.40
N LYS A 167 -3.03 8.42 -5.35
CA LYS A 167 -1.72 8.72 -5.95
C LYS A 167 -1.81 8.86 -7.46
N ASN A 168 -2.51 7.94 -8.12
CA ASN A 168 -2.70 8.00 -9.57
C ASN A 168 -3.55 9.19 -9.99
N LYS A 169 -4.61 9.54 -9.27
CA LYS A 169 -5.40 10.76 -9.53
C LYS A 169 -4.51 12.00 -9.43
N PHE A 170 -3.64 12.05 -8.42
CA PHE A 170 -2.67 13.13 -8.30
C PHE A 170 -1.65 13.14 -9.44
N ILE A 171 -1.08 12.00 -9.81
CA ILE A 171 -0.16 11.91 -10.97
C ILE A 171 -0.87 12.37 -12.25
N ASN A 172 -2.11 11.94 -12.48
CA ASN A 172 -2.91 12.35 -13.64
C ASN A 172 -3.20 13.86 -13.63
N TYR A 173 -3.48 14.44 -12.46
CA TYR A 173 -3.61 15.88 -12.30
C TYR A 173 -2.32 16.62 -12.71
N LEU A 174 -1.15 16.12 -12.32
CA LEU A 174 0.13 16.74 -12.72
C LEU A 174 0.41 16.68 -14.23
N LEU A 175 -0.27 15.80 -14.95
CA LEU A 175 -0.16 15.66 -16.40
C LEU A 175 -1.20 16.49 -17.17
N THR A 176 -2.13 17.17 -16.50
CA THR A 176 -3.09 18.07 -17.17
C THR A 176 -2.41 19.36 -17.61
N GLU A 177 -3.09 20.16 -18.43
CA GLU A 177 -2.61 21.48 -18.83
C GLU A 177 -2.68 22.46 -17.64
N ASP A 178 -1.59 23.19 -17.40
CA ASP A 178 -1.44 24.21 -16.33
C ASP A 178 -1.91 23.77 -14.93
N PRO A 179 -1.35 22.69 -14.35
CA PRO A 179 -1.73 22.24 -13.02
C PRO A 179 -1.25 23.24 -11.96
N VAL A 180 -2.19 23.77 -11.19
CA VAL A 180 -1.89 24.69 -10.09
C VAL A 180 -1.04 23.96 -9.03
N HIS A 181 -0.05 24.66 -8.46
CA HIS A 181 0.80 24.15 -7.37
C HIS A 181 1.70 22.95 -7.72
N VAL A 182 2.05 22.74 -8.99
CA VAL A 182 3.02 21.70 -9.43
C VAL A 182 4.37 21.74 -8.69
N ASN A 183 4.76 22.91 -8.17
CA ASN A 183 6.02 23.08 -7.43
C ASN A 183 5.99 22.53 -5.99
N PHE A 184 4.86 22.01 -5.52
CA PHE A 184 4.70 21.42 -4.18
C PHE A 184 4.58 19.88 -4.22
N VAL A 185 4.96 19.28 -5.36
CA VAL A 185 5.08 17.84 -5.59
C VAL A 185 6.41 17.32 -5.07
#